data_AF-L8LMR3-F1
#
_entry.id   AF-L8LMR3-F1
#
_cell.length_a   1.000
_cell.length_b   1.000
_cell.length_c   1.000
_cell.angle_alpha   90.00
_cell.angle_beta   90.00
_cell.angle_gamma   90.00
#
_symmetry.space_group_name_H-M   'P 1'
#
loop_
_entity.id
_entity.type
_entity.pdbx_description
1 polymer ?
#
loop_
_entity_poly.entity_id
_entity_poly.type
_entity_poly.pdbx_seq_one_letter_code
_entity_poly.pdbx_strand_id
1 'polypeptide(L)'
;MNTLLPDFEQAIFEEGDPVDNPYFPLTPGTILAYQGEKYELAEIIQPVAAEIGSEITEEILEELDGENNFENNEPVDEAFAELAKQVEAELNESIVEMVNEVTDELGDFEIEPEELAEEITQKLSEDITEEFTGEESDETNYSLIIEELDNNGLSQIANEIAEEITEAQADLFGTESNQVFVTYDTKNILGVETIVVRDVAWDEGVLVEDTFDWYAQDTEGNVWYLGEIATNYEYDEEGNFIGTNNDGSWEAGVNGALPGYLMKADPQVGDRYYQEFSEGIAEDEGEVVGLNQTISTNFGEFENVLKTLDFTQLEPDTFAYKYYAPGIGTVLEEEGITENGAEVEISPELVSISEIPNITLPALSTATFENSAEITNLYFPLNPGTFFVYAGEDTQRQEILVTNDTRNILGITTRVVREQEFADNMLEESTLYYYAQDTEGNVWLLGETVIEYEYDEEGDLIETDDSDSWLAGEDQSIPGFIMPGNPEIGQSYYQRFALAEAEDQGEIFDLDAVIPDIGNYNNVLQIKEFSPLEPDEFDYVYYAPGVGEVFTQELNQDGETIFTSSLVSVTDIGG
;
A
#
# COMPACT_ATOMS: atom_id res chain seq x y z
N MET A 1 22.39 3.55 38.24
CA MET A 1 21.03 3.66 37.71
C MET A 1 21.18 4.45 36.44
N ASN A 2 20.87 3.82 35.31
CA ASN A 2 20.81 4.49 34.03
C ASN A 2 19.71 5.55 34.17
N THR A 3 20.04 6.84 34.08
CA THR A 3 19.08 7.93 34.38
C THR A 3 18.08 8.17 33.23
N LEU A 4 18.27 7.43 32.13
CA LEU A 4 17.46 7.50 30.91
C LEU A 4 16.28 6.51 30.94
N LEU A 5 16.39 5.43 31.74
CA LEU A 5 15.27 4.50 31.96
C LEU A 5 14.35 5.09 33.03
N PRO A 6 13.06 5.31 32.72
CA PRO A 6 12.10 5.78 33.72
C PRO A 6 11.77 4.71 34.76
N ASP A 7 11.35 5.15 35.95
CA ASP A 7 11.05 4.25 37.07
C ASP A 7 9.59 3.77 37.00
N PHE A 8 9.36 2.67 36.30
CA PHE A 8 8.03 2.09 36.11
C PHE A 8 7.34 1.73 37.44
N GLU A 9 8.08 1.41 38.52
CA GLU A 9 7.47 1.10 39.82
C GLU A 9 6.83 2.34 40.49
N GLN A 10 7.18 3.55 40.04
CA GLN A 10 6.59 4.81 40.52
C GLN A 10 5.42 5.29 39.67
N ALA A 11 5.25 4.76 38.45
CA ALA A 11 4.14 5.07 37.59
C ALA A 11 2.82 4.55 38.18
N ILE A 12 1.75 5.30 37.98
CA ILE A 12 0.40 4.98 38.45
C ILE A 12 -0.50 4.98 37.22
N PHE A 13 -1.18 3.87 36.99
CA PHE A 13 -2.15 3.68 35.90
C PHE A 13 -3.54 3.49 36.50
N GLU A 14 -4.58 4.04 35.85
CA GLU A 14 -5.97 3.70 36.15
C GLU A 14 -6.54 2.83 35.02
N GLU A 15 -7.33 1.82 35.39
CA GLU A 15 -7.95 0.87 34.44
C GLU A 15 -8.97 1.60 33.55
N GLY A 16 -8.86 1.42 32.23
CA GLY A 16 -9.70 2.09 31.24
C GLY A 16 -9.42 3.58 31.00
N ASP A 17 -8.30 4.14 31.50
CA ASP A 17 -7.90 5.50 31.14
C ASP A 17 -7.49 5.56 29.65
N PRO A 18 -7.94 6.58 28.91
CA PRO A 18 -7.52 6.78 27.53
C PRO A 18 -6.04 7.22 27.47
N VAL A 19 -5.39 6.95 26.35
CA VAL A 19 -4.11 7.58 26.02
C VAL A 19 -4.43 8.87 25.27
N ASP A 20 -4.54 9.98 26.01
CA ASP A 20 -4.93 11.30 25.52
C ASP A 20 -3.77 12.32 25.50
N ASN A 21 -2.52 11.83 25.53
CA ASN A 21 -1.33 12.65 25.45
C ASN A 21 -1.39 13.58 24.22
N PRO A 22 -1.10 14.89 24.36
CA PRO A 22 -1.25 15.83 23.26
C PRO A 22 -0.47 15.46 22.01
N TYR A 23 0.69 14.82 22.13
CA TYR A 23 1.58 14.48 21.00
C TYR A 23 1.52 13.02 20.60
N PHE A 24 0.79 12.17 21.34
CA PHE A 24 0.61 10.75 21.01
C PHE A 24 -0.75 10.26 21.51
N PRO A 25 -1.87 10.80 20.99
CA PRO A 25 -3.20 10.35 21.38
C PRO A 25 -3.53 9.03 20.68
N LEU A 26 -4.03 8.05 21.42
CA LEU A 26 -4.52 6.78 20.87
C LEU A 26 -6.02 6.69 21.10
N THR A 27 -6.79 7.02 20.07
CA THR A 27 -8.25 6.89 20.07
C THR A 27 -8.61 5.60 19.33
N PRO A 28 -9.23 4.60 20.01
CA PRO A 28 -9.67 3.37 19.35
C PRO A 28 -10.53 3.65 18.11
N GLY A 29 -10.24 2.97 17.02
CA GLY A 29 -10.85 3.19 15.70
C GLY A 29 -10.06 4.12 14.79
N THR A 30 -9.06 4.85 15.29
CA THR A 30 -8.24 5.74 14.45
C THR A 30 -7.27 4.94 13.59
N ILE A 31 -7.23 5.23 12.30
CA ILE A 31 -6.22 4.78 11.35
C ILE A 31 -5.41 6.00 10.90
N LEU A 32 -4.10 5.87 10.95
CA LEU A 32 -3.14 6.80 10.38
C LEU A 32 -2.41 6.06 9.26
N ALA A 33 -2.35 6.65 8.07
CA ALA A 33 -1.58 6.08 6.98
C ALA A 33 -0.44 7.01 6.59
N TYR A 34 0.71 6.42 6.33
CA TYR A 34 1.96 7.07 6.00
C TYR A 34 2.49 6.53 4.68
N GLN A 35 3.13 7.41 3.92
CA GLN A 35 3.82 7.03 2.69
C GLN A 35 5.14 7.81 2.61
N GLY A 36 6.22 7.09 2.36
CA GLY A 36 7.54 7.63 2.08
C GLY A 36 8.03 7.13 0.74
N GLU A 37 8.63 8.02 -0.03
CA GLU A 37 9.42 7.64 -1.19
C GLU A 37 10.88 7.57 -0.72
N LYS A 38 11.60 6.47 -1.01
CA LYS A 38 13.04 6.42 -0.77
C LYS A 38 13.68 7.59 -1.53
N TYR A 39 14.22 8.55 -0.79
CA TYR A 39 14.86 9.73 -1.34
C TYR A 39 16.25 9.34 -1.80
N GLU A 40 16.46 9.07 -3.09
CA GLU A 40 17.79 9.21 -3.71
C GLU A 40 17.63 9.28 -5.23
N LEU A 41 17.48 10.50 -5.79
CA LEU A 41 17.94 10.90 -7.13
C LEU A 41 17.46 12.29 -7.53
N ALA A 42 16.29 12.77 -7.09
CA ALA A 42 15.74 14.07 -7.54
C ALA A 42 16.66 15.28 -7.26
N GLU A 43 17.43 15.25 -6.15
CA GLU A 43 18.43 16.28 -5.82
C GLU A 43 19.70 16.20 -6.69
N ILE A 44 19.95 15.06 -7.36
CA ILE A 44 21.05 14.81 -8.30
C ILE A 44 20.58 15.04 -9.75
N ILE A 45 19.38 14.55 -10.10
CA ILE A 45 18.80 14.58 -11.44
C ILE A 45 18.43 16.00 -11.86
N GLN A 46 17.84 16.85 -11.01
CA GLN A 46 17.48 18.20 -11.45
C GLN A 46 18.70 19.03 -11.92
N PRO A 47 19.84 19.03 -11.20
CA PRO A 47 21.09 19.61 -11.70
C PRO A 47 21.59 18.95 -12.99
N VAL A 48 21.57 17.62 -13.05
CA VAL A 48 22.08 16.84 -14.18
C VAL A 48 21.22 17.04 -15.44
N ALA A 49 19.90 16.97 -15.35
CA ALA A 49 18.97 17.27 -16.44
C ALA A 49 19.12 18.71 -16.96
N ALA A 50 19.40 19.68 -16.08
CA ALA A 50 19.69 21.05 -16.48
C ALA A 50 21.05 21.19 -17.19
N GLU A 51 22.06 20.39 -16.80
CA GLU A 51 23.37 20.31 -17.46
C GLU A 51 23.25 19.61 -18.83
N ILE A 52 22.58 18.45 -18.88
CA ILE A 52 22.24 17.69 -20.09
C ILE A 52 21.53 18.57 -21.12
N GLY A 53 20.48 19.30 -20.72
CA GLY A 53 19.77 20.20 -21.61
C GLY A 53 20.65 21.33 -22.16
N SER A 54 21.67 21.76 -21.39
CA SER A 54 22.63 22.77 -21.83
C SER A 54 23.64 22.21 -22.85
N GLU A 55 24.14 20.99 -22.66
CA GLU A 55 25.12 20.37 -23.56
C GLU A 55 24.52 20.02 -24.93
N ILE A 56 23.33 19.42 -24.93
CA ILE A 56 22.56 19.12 -26.16
C ILE A 56 22.31 20.41 -26.97
N THR A 57 22.02 21.51 -26.28
CA THR A 57 21.83 22.82 -26.92
C THR A 57 23.11 23.32 -27.60
N GLU A 58 24.28 23.17 -26.96
CA GLU A 58 25.55 23.60 -27.55
C GLU A 58 25.92 22.75 -28.78
N GLU A 59 25.68 21.44 -28.75
CA GLU A 59 26.03 20.50 -29.83
C GLU A 59 25.14 20.69 -31.07
N ILE A 60 23.82 20.83 -30.88
CA ILE A 60 22.87 21.16 -31.96
C ILE A 60 23.25 22.51 -32.61
N LEU A 61 23.69 23.50 -31.82
CA LEU A 61 24.14 24.79 -32.34
C LEU A 61 25.45 24.68 -33.13
N GLU A 62 26.39 23.83 -32.73
CA GLU A 62 27.64 23.62 -33.48
C GLU A 62 27.38 22.97 -34.84
N GLU A 63 26.50 21.97 -34.95
CA GLU A 63 26.18 21.33 -36.22
C GLU A 63 25.27 22.19 -37.12
N LEU A 64 24.35 22.99 -36.54
CA LEU A 64 23.54 23.93 -37.32
C LEU A 64 24.32 25.16 -37.81
N ASP A 65 25.33 25.64 -37.07
CA ASP A 65 26.26 26.70 -37.53
C ASP A 65 27.39 26.12 -38.43
N GLY A 66 27.59 24.80 -38.35
CA GLY A 66 28.48 23.94 -39.12
C GLY A 66 28.05 23.69 -40.57
N GLU A 67 28.11 24.75 -41.39
CA GLU A 67 27.92 24.76 -42.83
C GLU A 67 26.46 24.91 -43.35
N ASN A 68 26.25 26.11 -43.89
CA ASN A 68 25.41 26.37 -45.07
C ASN A 68 25.71 25.38 -46.24
N ASN A 69 25.26 24.13 -46.16
CA ASN A 69 25.50 23.14 -47.22
C ASN A 69 24.31 22.24 -47.54
N PHE A 70 23.07 22.72 -47.38
CA PHE A 70 21.97 22.23 -48.23
C PHE A 70 22.20 22.74 -49.67
N GLU A 71 23.12 22.10 -50.40
CA GLU A 71 23.28 22.30 -51.84
C GLU A 71 21.98 21.83 -52.53
N ASN A 72 21.08 22.79 -52.78
CA ASN A 72 19.94 22.75 -53.70
C ASN A 72 19.87 21.51 -54.62
N ASN A 73 19.14 20.45 -54.21
CA ASN A 73 18.26 19.60 -55.04
C ASN A 73 17.78 18.26 -54.42
N GLU A 74 17.80 18.07 -53.10
CA GLU A 74 16.98 17.02 -52.47
C GLU A 74 15.61 17.57 -52.05
N PRO A 75 14.54 16.74 -52.08
CA PRO A 75 13.27 17.14 -51.50
C PRO A 75 13.55 17.54 -50.05
N VAL A 76 13.03 18.69 -49.65
CA VAL A 76 13.18 19.27 -48.31
C VAL A 76 12.99 18.17 -47.24
N ASP A 77 11.98 17.31 -47.41
CA ASP A 77 11.67 16.15 -46.57
C ASP A 77 12.81 15.12 -46.40
N GLU A 78 13.61 14.84 -47.43
CA GLU A 78 14.69 13.83 -47.37
C GLU A 78 15.92 14.39 -46.62
N ALA A 79 16.18 15.67 -46.80
CA ALA A 79 17.25 16.39 -46.11
C ALA A 79 16.91 16.66 -44.63
N PHE A 80 15.64 16.92 -44.31
CA PHE A 80 15.15 16.98 -42.94
C PHE A 80 15.21 15.61 -42.25
N ALA A 81 14.85 14.53 -42.94
CA ALA A 81 14.95 13.17 -42.39
C ALA A 81 16.41 12.72 -42.17
N GLU A 82 17.36 13.22 -42.97
CA GLU A 82 18.78 12.91 -42.79
C GLU A 82 19.43 13.74 -41.67
N LEU A 83 19.01 14.99 -41.49
CA LEU A 83 19.40 15.82 -40.35
C LEU A 83 18.81 15.29 -39.03
N ALA A 84 17.53 14.93 -39.01
CA ALA A 84 16.89 14.33 -37.84
C ALA A 84 17.61 13.05 -37.38
N LYS A 85 18.03 12.20 -38.33
CA LYS A 85 18.84 11.00 -38.03
C LYS A 85 20.25 11.30 -37.53
N GLN A 86 20.85 12.42 -37.95
CA GLN A 86 22.16 12.83 -37.46
C GLN A 86 22.04 13.34 -36.03
N VAL A 87 21.04 14.18 -35.77
CA VAL A 87 20.70 14.65 -34.42
C VAL A 87 20.38 13.47 -33.51
N GLU A 88 19.53 12.52 -33.92
CA GLU A 88 19.18 11.32 -33.14
C GLU A 88 20.42 10.46 -32.80
N ALA A 89 21.34 10.29 -33.75
CA ALA A 89 22.56 9.50 -33.53
C ALA A 89 23.55 10.17 -32.57
N GLU A 90 23.70 11.49 -32.66
CA GLU A 90 24.56 12.27 -31.75
C GLU A 90 23.93 12.39 -30.36
N LEU A 91 22.61 12.61 -30.29
CA LEU A 91 21.84 12.61 -29.05
C LEU A 91 22.01 11.30 -28.29
N ASN A 92 21.93 10.16 -28.97
CA ASN A 92 22.10 8.85 -28.36
C ASN A 92 23.52 8.63 -27.82
N GLU A 93 24.55 9.02 -28.58
CA GLU A 93 25.95 8.87 -28.12
C GLU A 93 26.22 9.73 -26.88
N SER A 94 25.67 10.95 -26.85
CA SER A 94 25.76 11.88 -25.72
C SER A 94 24.99 11.38 -24.51
N ILE A 95 23.73 10.96 -24.67
CA ILE A 95 22.89 10.39 -23.60
C ILE A 95 23.56 9.14 -23.01
N VAL A 96 24.12 8.24 -23.83
CA VAL A 96 24.84 7.05 -23.32
C VAL A 96 26.05 7.44 -22.48
N GLU A 97 26.88 8.40 -22.91
CA GLU A 97 28.03 8.85 -22.11
C GLU A 97 27.58 9.46 -20.76
N MET A 98 26.50 10.23 -20.78
CA MET A 98 25.93 10.90 -19.59
C MET A 98 25.24 9.92 -18.62
N VAL A 99 24.43 8.97 -19.10
CA VAL A 99 23.79 7.94 -18.26
C VAL A 99 24.86 7.07 -17.60
N ASN A 100 25.97 6.78 -18.29
CA ASN A 100 27.10 6.07 -17.70
C ASN A 100 27.79 6.86 -16.58
N GLU A 101 27.94 8.19 -16.70
CA GLU A 101 28.51 9.03 -15.64
C GLU A 101 27.61 9.08 -14.40
N VAL A 102 26.29 9.20 -14.60
CA VAL A 102 25.30 9.12 -13.52
C VAL A 102 25.32 7.75 -12.84
N THR A 103 25.37 6.66 -13.62
CA THR A 103 25.46 5.29 -13.09
C THR A 103 26.75 5.08 -12.28
N ASP A 104 27.87 5.64 -12.73
CA ASP A 104 29.16 5.59 -12.01
C ASP A 104 29.13 6.37 -10.68
N GLU A 105 28.33 7.43 -10.55
CA GLU A 105 28.13 8.18 -9.31
C GLU A 105 27.16 7.48 -8.34
N LEU A 106 26.12 6.81 -8.86
CA LEU A 106 25.09 6.11 -8.07
C LEU A 106 25.56 4.76 -7.50
N GLY A 107 26.58 4.12 -8.08
CA GLY A 107 27.14 2.85 -7.56
C GLY A 107 26.48 1.59 -8.15
N ASP A 108 26.52 0.47 -7.41
CA ASP A 108 26.05 -0.87 -7.86
C ASP A 108 24.51 -0.98 -7.87
N PHE A 109 23.82 -0.12 -8.62
CA PHE A 109 22.41 -0.33 -9.01
C PHE A 109 22.36 -1.16 -10.31
N GLU A 110 21.43 -2.11 -10.43
CA GLU A 110 21.21 -2.90 -11.66
C GLU A 110 20.43 -2.08 -12.71
N ILE A 111 20.93 -0.91 -13.07
CA ILE A 111 20.46 -0.17 -14.24
C ILE A 111 21.32 -0.60 -15.43
N GLU A 112 20.69 -0.97 -16.55
CA GLU A 112 21.37 -1.20 -17.83
C GLU A 112 21.37 0.13 -18.63
N PRO A 113 22.46 0.93 -18.58
CA PRO A 113 22.46 2.33 -19.06
C PRO A 113 22.14 2.46 -20.55
N GLU A 114 22.46 1.42 -21.32
CA GLU A 114 22.25 1.37 -22.77
C GLU A 114 20.76 1.23 -23.14
N GLU A 115 19.96 0.54 -22.32
CA GLU A 115 18.54 0.31 -22.58
C GLU A 115 17.71 1.57 -22.27
N LEU A 116 18.02 2.23 -21.13
CA LEU A 116 17.41 3.49 -20.74
C LEU A 116 17.74 4.63 -21.72
N ALA A 117 18.99 4.70 -22.19
CA ALA A 117 19.40 5.68 -23.18
C ALA A 117 18.68 5.50 -24.54
N GLU A 118 18.41 4.24 -24.94
CA GLU A 118 17.69 3.93 -26.18
C GLU A 118 16.23 4.38 -26.11
N GLU A 119 15.56 4.15 -24.98
CA GLU A 119 14.17 4.59 -24.76
C GLU A 119 14.02 6.12 -24.79
N ILE A 120 14.89 6.83 -24.06
CA ILE A 120 14.90 8.31 -24.01
C ILE A 120 15.17 8.88 -25.41
N THR A 121 16.14 8.31 -26.13
CA THR A 121 16.46 8.74 -27.51
C THR A 121 15.27 8.55 -28.45
N GLN A 122 14.56 7.43 -28.34
CA GLN A 122 13.42 7.14 -29.21
C GLN A 122 12.30 8.16 -29.04
N LYS A 123 11.92 8.47 -27.80
CA LYS A 123 10.87 9.45 -27.51
C LYS A 123 11.26 10.86 -27.97
N LEU A 124 12.51 11.26 -27.73
CA LEU A 124 13.05 12.54 -28.21
C LEU A 124 13.03 12.69 -29.73
N SER A 125 13.36 11.60 -30.44
CA SER A 125 13.31 11.57 -31.90
C SER A 125 11.88 11.77 -32.42
N GLU A 126 10.88 11.22 -31.72
CA GLU A 126 9.46 11.38 -32.06
C GLU A 126 8.98 12.83 -31.88
N ASP A 127 9.29 13.47 -30.76
CA ASP A 127 8.91 14.87 -30.47
C ASP A 127 9.61 15.88 -31.38
N ILE A 128 10.93 15.71 -31.59
CA ILE A 128 11.70 16.54 -32.52
C ILE A 128 11.10 16.41 -33.92
N THR A 129 10.79 15.19 -34.37
CA THR A 129 10.22 14.95 -35.70
C THR A 129 8.82 15.55 -35.83
N GLU A 130 7.99 15.50 -34.79
CA GLU A 130 6.66 16.15 -34.78
C GLU A 130 6.79 17.66 -34.94
N GLU A 131 7.70 18.31 -34.19
CA GLU A 131 7.93 19.75 -34.27
C GLU A 131 8.51 20.19 -35.62
N PHE A 132 9.39 19.37 -36.23
CA PHE A 132 9.94 19.65 -37.57
C PHE A 132 8.94 19.42 -38.72
N THR A 133 7.89 18.63 -38.51
CA THR A 133 6.92 18.25 -39.56
C THR A 133 5.53 18.87 -39.38
N GLY A 134 5.27 19.51 -38.24
CA GLY A 134 4.05 20.24 -37.90
C GLY A 134 3.97 21.66 -38.49
N GLU A 135 2.93 21.90 -39.29
CA GLU A 135 2.53 23.16 -39.96
C GLU A 135 3.46 23.72 -41.07
N GLU A 136 2.82 24.11 -42.20
CA GLU A 136 3.43 24.52 -43.48
C GLU A 136 4.61 25.50 -43.34
N SER A 137 5.85 25.00 -43.35
CA SER A 137 7.03 25.85 -43.45
C SER A 137 7.26 26.29 -44.91
N ASP A 138 6.79 27.49 -45.25
CA ASP A 138 7.29 28.23 -46.41
C ASP A 138 8.80 28.47 -46.23
N GLU A 139 9.59 28.18 -47.27
CA GLU A 139 11.05 28.38 -47.31
C GLU A 139 11.44 29.73 -46.68
N THR A 140 12.25 29.66 -45.61
CA THR A 140 13.02 30.71 -44.90
C THR A 140 12.55 31.08 -43.49
N ASN A 141 13.05 30.32 -42.49
CA ASN A 141 13.81 30.92 -41.37
C ASN A 141 14.43 29.84 -40.47
N TYR A 142 15.67 29.43 -40.76
CA TYR A 142 16.51 28.71 -39.79
C TYR A 142 16.63 29.47 -38.46
N SER A 143 16.54 30.81 -38.49
CA SER A 143 16.55 31.62 -37.28
C SER A 143 15.23 31.67 -36.51
N LEU A 144 14.09 31.27 -37.10
CA LEU A 144 12.84 31.15 -36.32
C LEU A 144 12.81 29.80 -35.61
N ILE A 145 13.24 28.72 -36.27
CA ILE A 145 13.35 27.39 -35.65
C ILE A 145 14.34 27.44 -34.47
N ILE A 146 15.51 28.07 -34.64
CA ILE A 146 16.47 28.29 -33.54
C ILE A 146 15.87 29.20 -32.45
N GLU A 147 15.09 30.22 -32.81
CA GLU A 147 14.45 31.13 -31.83
C GLU A 147 13.26 30.45 -31.10
N GLU A 148 12.60 29.45 -31.70
CA GLU A 148 11.52 28.65 -31.08
C GLU A 148 12.11 27.55 -30.17
N LEU A 149 13.19 26.89 -30.61
CA LEU A 149 14.00 25.94 -29.82
C LEU A 149 14.68 26.63 -28.62
N ASP A 150 15.22 27.85 -28.79
CA ASP A 150 15.83 28.67 -27.71
C ASP A 150 14.80 29.18 -26.69
N ASN A 151 13.57 29.50 -27.10
CA ASN A 151 12.62 30.23 -26.23
C ASN A 151 11.61 29.32 -25.51
N ASN A 152 11.24 28.15 -26.03
CA ASN A 152 10.30 27.25 -25.38
C ASN A 152 10.61 25.75 -25.63
N GLY A 153 11.13 25.36 -26.79
CA GLY A 153 11.23 23.94 -27.18
C GLY A 153 12.20 23.11 -26.35
N LEU A 154 13.46 23.55 -26.20
CA LEU A 154 14.49 22.72 -25.54
C LEU A 154 14.32 22.63 -24.02
N SER A 155 13.84 23.67 -23.36
CA SER A 155 13.49 23.60 -21.93
C SER A 155 12.22 22.80 -21.68
N GLN A 156 11.28 22.78 -22.63
CA GLN A 156 10.08 21.96 -22.53
C GLN A 156 10.45 20.49 -22.74
N ILE A 157 11.24 20.19 -23.77
CA ILE A 157 11.79 18.85 -24.01
C ILE A 157 12.65 18.37 -22.83
N ALA A 158 13.51 19.21 -22.25
CA ALA A 158 14.28 18.84 -21.05
C ALA A 158 13.40 18.61 -19.81
N ASN A 159 12.29 19.35 -19.67
CA ASN A 159 11.31 19.10 -18.62
C ASN A 159 10.49 17.82 -18.89
N GLU A 160 10.13 17.54 -20.15
CA GLU A 160 9.42 16.34 -20.57
C GLU A 160 10.32 15.10 -20.41
N ILE A 161 11.61 15.16 -20.78
CA ILE A 161 12.61 14.12 -20.45
C ILE A 161 12.72 13.94 -18.94
N ALA A 162 12.81 15.04 -18.17
CA ALA A 162 12.89 14.94 -16.72
C ALA A 162 11.61 14.34 -16.12
N GLU A 163 10.44 14.67 -16.66
CA GLU A 163 9.13 14.16 -16.24
C GLU A 163 8.96 12.69 -16.63
N GLU A 164 9.38 12.27 -17.81
CA GLU A 164 9.36 10.87 -18.24
C GLU A 164 10.42 10.01 -17.56
N ILE A 165 11.61 10.54 -17.26
CA ILE A 165 12.58 9.88 -16.38
C ILE A 165 11.97 9.76 -14.98
N THR A 166 11.30 10.79 -14.47
CA THR A 166 10.63 10.75 -13.15
C THR A 166 9.47 9.74 -13.15
N GLU A 167 8.68 9.66 -14.23
CA GLU A 167 7.53 8.75 -14.37
C GLU A 167 7.99 7.29 -14.57
N ALA A 168 9.00 7.05 -15.41
CA ALA A 168 9.66 5.74 -15.52
C ALA A 168 10.40 5.32 -14.24
N GLN A 169 10.75 6.28 -13.38
CA GLN A 169 11.36 6.05 -12.08
C GLN A 169 10.35 5.87 -10.94
N ALA A 170 9.12 6.36 -11.04
CA ALA A 170 8.06 6.09 -10.06
C ALA A 170 7.78 4.58 -9.94
N ASP A 171 7.96 3.84 -11.04
CA ASP A 171 7.94 2.37 -11.08
C ASP A 171 9.24 1.71 -10.58
N LEU A 172 10.28 2.50 -10.28
CA LEU A 172 11.66 2.06 -9.94
C LEU A 172 12.12 2.45 -8.53
N PHE A 173 11.37 3.31 -7.81
CA PHE A 173 11.69 3.73 -6.44
C PHE A 173 11.02 2.81 -5.42
N GLY A 174 11.79 2.43 -4.40
CA GLY A 174 11.24 1.79 -3.22
C GLY A 174 10.28 2.74 -2.51
N THR A 175 9.00 2.43 -2.55
CA THR A 175 7.97 3.13 -1.77
C THR A 175 7.77 2.38 -0.47
N GLU A 176 7.96 3.04 0.67
CA GLU A 176 7.50 2.46 1.93
C GLU A 176 6.17 3.08 2.29
N SER A 177 5.24 2.24 2.71
CA SER A 177 3.98 2.70 3.27
C SER A 177 3.78 2.04 4.63
N ASN A 178 3.12 2.75 5.52
CA ASN A 178 2.82 2.26 6.85
C ASN A 178 1.37 2.62 7.20
N GLN A 179 0.65 1.67 7.80
CA GLN A 179 -0.63 1.91 8.44
C GLN A 179 -0.58 1.62 9.94
N VAL A 180 -0.94 2.62 10.72
CA VAL A 180 -1.12 2.52 12.17
C VAL A 180 -2.61 2.53 12.51
N PHE A 181 -3.13 1.41 13.01
CA PHE A 181 -4.50 1.26 13.50
C PHE A 181 -4.54 1.14 15.02
N VAL A 182 -5.20 2.11 15.67
CA VAL A 182 -5.50 2.05 17.11
C VAL A 182 -6.71 1.13 17.32
N THR A 183 -6.46 -0.08 17.80
CA THR A 183 -7.51 -1.10 17.93
C THR A 183 -8.44 -0.85 19.12
N TYR A 184 -9.51 -1.64 19.20
CA TYR A 184 -10.37 -1.73 20.40
C TYR A 184 -9.85 -2.73 21.44
N ASP A 185 -8.80 -3.46 21.10
CA ASP A 185 -8.26 -4.52 21.93
C ASP A 185 -7.33 -3.98 23.01
N THR A 186 -7.26 -4.74 24.09
CA THR A 186 -6.36 -4.45 25.21
C THR A 186 -5.56 -5.67 25.60
N LYS A 187 -4.34 -5.44 26.08
CA LYS A 187 -3.48 -6.50 26.63
C LYS A 187 -3.06 -6.11 28.05
N ASN A 188 -3.06 -7.10 28.95
CA ASN A 188 -2.60 -6.88 30.33
C ASN A 188 -1.11 -7.23 30.44
N ILE A 189 -0.25 -6.23 30.62
CA ILE A 189 1.20 -6.38 30.79
C ILE A 189 1.61 -5.82 32.14
N LEU A 190 2.28 -6.63 32.97
CA LEU A 190 2.70 -6.25 34.33
C LEU A 190 1.58 -5.70 35.23
N GLY A 191 0.31 -6.00 34.93
CA GLY A 191 -0.86 -5.50 35.67
C GLY A 191 -1.35 -4.12 35.21
N VAL A 192 -0.86 -3.63 34.07
CA VAL A 192 -1.34 -2.45 33.35
C VAL A 192 -2.13 -2.92 32.14
N GLU A 193 -3.31 -2.36 31.94
CA GLU A 193 -4.11 -2.55 30.72
C GLU A 193 -3.56 -1.61 29.65
N THR A 194 -3.04 -2.17 28.56
CA THR A 194 -2.46 -1.43 27.43
C THR A 194 -3.44 -1.41 26.27
N ILE A 195 -3.46 -0.32 25.51
CA ILE A 195 -4.09 -0.27 24.19
C ILE A 195 -3.19 -1.06 23.23
N VAL A 196 -3.82 -1.91 22.40
CA VAL A 196 -3.12 -2.56 21.29
C VAL A 196 -3.21 -1.65 20.07
N VAL A 197 -2.06 -1.30 19.49
CA VAL A 197 -1.96 -0.58 18.22
C VAL A 197 -1.35 -1.55 17.21
N ARG A 198 -1.93 -1.65 16.01
CA ARG A 198 -1.36 -2.44 14.93
C ARG A 198 -0.62 -1.49 13.99
N ASP A 199 0.64 -1.75 13.74
CA ASP A 199 1.45 -1.11 12.71
C ASP A 199 1.66 -2.15 11.60
N VAL A 200 1.43 -1.77 10.35
CA VAL A 200 1.66 -2.63 9.19
C VAL A 200 2.48 -1.85 8.19
N ALA A 201 3.61 -2.42 7.77
CA ALA A 201 4.53 -1.78 6.83
C ALA A 201 4.64 -2.59 5.53
N TRP A 202 4.71 -1.85 4.42
CA TRP A 202 4.99 -2.39 3.09
C TRP A 202 6.20 -1.69 2.49
N ASP A 203 7.01 -2.45 1.76
CA ASP A 203 8.06 -1.94 0.88
C ASP A 203 7.68 -2.32 -0.56
N GLU A 204 7.58 -1.34 -1.45
CA GLU A 204 7.13 -1.50 -2.84
C GLU A 204 5.77 -2.22 -2.95
N GLY A 205 4.84 -1.88 -2.04
CA GLY A 205 3.51 -2.52 -1.96
C GLY A 205 3.53 -3.93 -1.39
N VAL A 206 4.70 -4.51 -1.10
CA VAL A 206 4.87 -5.84 -0.51
C VAL A 206 4.85 -5.77 1.01
N LEU A 207 3.99 -6.58 1.65
CA LEU A 207 3.90 -6.63 3.12
C LEU A 207 5.23 -7.12 3.71
N VAL A 208 5.94 -6.25 4.44
CA VAL A 208 7.23 -6.58 5.06
C VAL A 208 7.13 -6.76 6.56
N GLU A 209 6.21 -6.07 7.23
CA GLU A 209 6.03 -6.16 8.68
C GLU A 209 4.56 -6.00 9.11
N ASP A 210 4.16 -6.75 10.13
CA ASP A 210 2.87 -6.63 10.81
C ASP A 210 3.10 -6.74 12.32
N THR A 211 3.00 -5.61 13.00
CA THR A 211 3.41 -5.40 14.39
C THR A 211 2.23 -5.02 15.26
N PHE A 212 2.19 -5.57 16.48
CA PHE A 212 1.26 -5.15 17.52
C PHE A 212 2.00 -4.54 18.71
N ASP A 213 1.84 -3.24 18.87
CA ASP A 213 2.41 -2.46 19.95
C ASP A 213 1.47 -2.36 21.15
N TRP A 214 2.06 -2.23 22.34
CA TRP A 214 1.33 -2.09 23.59
C TRP A 214 1.69 -0.80 24.33
N TYR A 215 0.75 0.15 24.33
CA TYR A 215 0.93 1.46 24.96
C TYR A 215 0.00 1.66 26.16
N ALA A 216 0.46 2.40 27.16
CA ALA A 216 -0.39 2.86 28.26
C ALA A 216 0.02 4.25 28.75
N GLN A 217 -0.95 5.06 29.17
CA GLN A 217 -0.67 6.37 29.75
C GLN A 217 -0.77 6.33 31.27
N ASP A 218 0.24 6.86 31.96
CA ASP A 218 0.19 7.05 33.41
C ASP A 218 -0.64 8.28 33.81
N THR A 219 -1.01 8.36 35.09
CA THR A 219 -1.78 9.49 35.65
C THR A 219 -1.05 10.83 35.65
N GLU A 220 0.25 10.87 35.33
CA GLU A 220 0.98 12.11 35.10
C GLU A 220 0.89 12.57 33.64
N GLY A 221 0.46 11.70 32.73
CA GLY A 221 0.27 11.95 31.30
C GLY A 221 1.39 11.42 30.41
N ASN A 222 2.34 10.63 30.95
CA ASN A 222 3.39 10.03 30.12
C ASN A 222 2.84 8.78 29.43
N VAL A 223 3.12 8.65 28.15
CA VAL A 223 2.85 7.44 27.37
C VAL A 223 4.04 6.51 27.49
N TRP A 224 3.76 5.31 27.99
CA TRP A 224 4.70 4.21 28.14
C TRP A 224 4.57 3.24 26.97
N TYR A 225 5.71 2.74 26.50
CA TYR A 225 5.78 1.63 25.57
C TYR A 225 6.14 0.35 26.34
N LEU A 226 5.27 -0.67 26.28
CA LEU A 226 5.36 -1.87 27.11
C LEU A 226 5.79 -3.12 26.31
N GLY A 227 6.00 -2.98 25.01
CA GLY A 227 6.46 -4.04 24.12
C GLY A 227 5.66 -4.13 22.85
N GLU A 228 6.09 -5.07 22.02
CA GLU A 228 5.56 -5.37 20.70
C GLU A 228 5.65 -6.87 20.41
N ILE A 229 4.84 -7.29 19.45
CA ILE A 229 5.10 -8.49 18.67
C ILE A 229 5.12 -8.11 17.19
N ALA A 230 6.33 -8.02 16.64
CA ALA A 230 6.58 -7.83 15.22
C ALA A 230 6.59 -9.16 14.49
N THR A 231 5.96 -9.21 13.33
CA THR A 231 6.07 -10.34 12.39
C THR A 231 6.66 -9.84 11.09
N ASN A 232 7.91 -10.19 10.87
CA ASN A 232 8.67 -9.81 9.69
C ASN A 232 8.45 -10.85 8.60
N TYR A 233 8.08 -10.43 7.40
CA TYR A 233 7.85 -11.27 6.23
C TYR A 233 9.12 -11.26 5.38
N GLU A 234 9.70 -12.43 5.14
CA GLU A 234 10.92 -12.58 4.36
C GLU A 234 10.60 -13.06 2.94
N TYR A 235 11.22 -12.41 1.95
CA TYR A 235 11.12 -12.73 0.53
C TYR A 235 12.52 -13.07 -0.03
N ASP A 236 12.58 -13.87 -1.09
CA ASP A 236 13.83 -14.07 -1.85
C ASP A 236 14.04 -12.99 -2.93
N GLU A 237 15.21 -12.99 -3.58
CA GLU A 237 15.57 -12.04 -4.65
C GLU A 237 14.61 -12.08 -5.87
N GLU A 238 13.78 -13.13 -5.98
CA GLU A 238 12.77 -13.27 -7.03
C GLU A 238 11.38 -12.79 -6.53
N GLY A 239 11.29 -12.20 -5.33
CA GLY A 239 10.06 -11.71 -4.71
C GLY A 239 9.18 -12.80 -4.09
N ASN A 240 9.66 -14.05 -3.99
CA ASN A 240 8.84 -15.13 -3.42
C ASN A 240 8.90 -15.12 -1.89
N PHE A 241 7.75 -15.22 -1.23
CA PHE A 241 7.69 -15.39 0.23
C PHE A 241 8.40 -16.68 0.67
N ILE A 242 9.37 -16.56 1.59
CA ILE A 242 10.16 -17.69 2.10
C ILE A 242 9.92 -17.99 3.59
N GLY A 243 9.34 -17.07 4.36
CA GLY A 243 8.98 -17.32 5.74
C GLY A 243 8.68 -16.06 6.54
N THR A 244 8.40 -16.26 7.84
CA THR A 244 8.29 -15.18 8.81
C THR A 244 9.23 -15.41 9.99
N ASN A 245 9.63 -14.32 10.63
CA ASN A 245 10.29 -14.33 11.93
C ASN A 245 9.64 -13.29 12.86
N ASN A 246 10.06 -13.28 14.13
CA ASN A 246 9.59 -12.30 15.13
C ASN A 246 10.77 -11.56 15.77
N ASP A 247 11.82 -11.32 14.98
CA ASP A 247 12.96 -10.50 15.42
C ASP A 247 12.47 -9.07 15.75
N GLY A 248 13.13 -8.39 16.69
CA GLY A 248 12.65 -7.13 17.27
C GLY A 248 11.68 -7.32 18.46
N SER A 249 10.76 -8.29 18.38
CA SER A 249 9.71 -8.48 19.40
C SER A 249 10.19 -8.57 20.85
N TRP A 250 9.54 -7.83 21.75
CA TRP A 250 9.82 -7.86 23.18
C TRP A 250 8.59 -7.53 24.04
N GLU A 251 8.59 -7.97 25.31
CA GLU A 251 7.49 -7.67 26.25
C GLU A 251 8.07 -7.28 27.62
N ALA A 252 7.62 -6.14 28.17
CA ALA A 252 8.06 -5.66 29.47
C ALA A 252 7.94 -6.72 30.58
N GLY A 253 9.03 -6.93 31.31
CA GLY A 253 9.13 -7.93 32.38
C GLY A 253 9.45 -9.36 31.91
N VAL A 254 9.49 -9.61 30.60
CA VAL A 254 9.99 -10.86 30.01
C VAL A 254 11.49 -10.71 29.75
N ASN A 255 12.29 -11.73 30.10
CA ASN A 255 13.74 -11.79 29.86
C ASN A 255 14.58 -10.58 30.34
N GLY A 256 14.04 -9.75 31.23
CA GLY A 256 14.72 -8.56 31.73
C GLY A 256 14.42 -7.27 30.96
N ALA A 257 13.52 -7.32 29.97
CA ALA A 257 13.05 -6.14 29.26
C ALA A 257 12.30 -5.18 30.20
N LEU A 258 12.47 -3.90 29.97
CA LEU A 258 11.93 -2.81 30.78
C LEU A 258 11.19 -1.82 29.87
N PRO A 259 10.01 -1.33 30.28
CA PRO A 259 9.26 -0.34 29.51
C PRO A 259 9.95 1.03 29.61
N GLY A 260 9.87 1.81 28.53
CA GLY A 260 10.35 3.18 28.45
C GLY A 260 9.21 4.18 28.22
N TYR A 261 9.58 5.45 28.02
CA TYR A 261 8.62 6.47 27.60
C TYR A 261 8.62 6.54 26.08
N LEU A 262 7.46 6.37 25.45
CA LEU A 262 7.32 6.79 24.07
C LEU A 262 7.23 8.32 23.99
N MET A 263 6.35 8.90 24.81
CA MET A 263 6.08 10.33 24.83
C MET A 263 5.86 10.83 26.26
N LYS A 264 6.58 11.88 26.65
CA LYS A 264 6.42 12.49 27.98
C LYS A 264 5.17 13.36 28.07
N ALA A 265 4.65 13.54 29.27
CA ALA A 265 3.52 14.44 29.54
C ALA A 265 3.84 15.93 29.26
N ASP A 266 5.08 16.34 29.53
CA ASP A 266 5.58 17.71 29.39
C ASP A 266 7.00 17.69 28.78
N PRO A 267 7.14 17.39 27.48
CA PRO A 267 8.42 17.25 26.83
C PRO A 267 9.17 18.58 26.77
N GLN A 268 10.48 18.54 27.06
CA GLN A 268 11.40 19.67 27.01
C GLN A 268 12.55 19.37 26.06
N VAL A 269 13.02 20.38 25.31
CA VAL A 269 14.22 20.21 24.47
C VAL A 269 15.42 19.74 25.31
N GLY A 270 16.08 18.68 24.85
CA GLY A 270 17.18 17.98 25.53
C GLY A 270 16.73 16.91 26.53
N ASP A 271 15.42 16.66 26.66
CA ASP A 271 14.94 15.44 27.31
C ASP A 271 15.40 14.24 26.48
N ARG A 272 16.07 13.30 27.14
CA ARG A 272 16.49 12.04 26.56
C ARG A 272 16.02 10.89 27.44
N TYR A 273 15.51 9.83 26.83
CA TYR A 273 14.91 8.70 27.50
C TYR A 273 15.00 7.45 26.63
N TYR A 274 14.99 6.27 27.26
CA TYR A 274 14.70 5.04 26.52
C TYR A 274 13.21 5.02 26.19
N GLN A 275 12.90 4.73 24.92
CA GLN A 275 11.56 4.33 24.47
C GLN A 275 11.30 2.87 24.86
N GLU A 276 12.35 2.05 24.77
CA GLU A 276 12.32 0.63 25.06
C GLU A 276 13.68 0.12 25.52
N PHE A 277 13.70 -1.02 26.21
CA PHE A 277 14.95 -1.63 26.64
C PHE A 277 14.83 -3.14 26.84
N SER A 278 15.48 -3.90 25.97
CA SER A 278 15.66 -5.34 25.94
C SER A 278 17.05 -5.61 25.39
N GLU A 279 17.99 -6.02 26.25
CA GLU A 279 19.42 -6.10 25.93
C GLU A 279 19.69 -6.93 24.66
N GLY A 280 20.22 -6.27 23.62
CA GLY A 280 20.56 -6.88 22.33
C GLY A 280 19.38 -7.21 21.42
N ILE A 281 18.17 -6.76 21.75
CA ILE A 281 16.95 -6.96 20.98
C ILE A 281 16.32 -5.62 20.59
N ALA A 282 16.11 -4.74 21.57
CA ALA A 282 15.35 -3.50 21.45
C ALA A 282 15.95 -2.48 22.42
N GLU A 283 16.59 -1.40 21.95
CA GLU A 283 17.31 -0.45 22.83
C GLU A 283 17.11 1.01 22.39
N ASP A 284 15.94 1.32 21.83
CA ASP A 284 15.67 2.63 21.24
C ASP A 284 15.59 3.74 22.28
N GLU A 285 16.17 4.87 21.91
CA GLU A 285 16.21 6.10 22.67
C GLU A 285 15.66 7.27 21.87
N GLY A 286 14.82 8.08 22.52
CA GLY A 286 14.35 9.35 21.98
C GLY A 286 15.05 10.53 22.65
N GLU A 287 15.43 11.53 21.86
CA GLU A 287 15.82 12.86 22.34
C GLU A 287 14.90 13.94 21.76
N VAL A 288 14.26 14.74 22.61
CA VAL A 288 13.48 15.90 22.15
C VAL A 288 14.43 16.97 21.66
N VAL A 289 14.53 17.16 20.35
CA VAL A 289 15.44 18.14 19.72
C VAL A 289 14.74 19.45 19.35
N GLY A 290 13.41 19.44 19.23
CA GLY A 290 12.63 20.61 18.85
C GLY A 290 11.24 20.65 19.47
N LEU A 291 10.77 21.86 19.76
CA LEU A 291 9.40 22.14 20.15
C LEU A 291 8.90 23.37 19.38
N ASN A 292 7.59 23.49 19.24
CA ASN A 292 6.94 24.60 18.55
C ASN A 292 7.43 24.79 17.10
N GLN A 293 7.71 23.69 16.41
CA GLN A 293 8.01 23.72 14.98
C GLN A 293 6.74 23.96 14.16
N THR A 294 6.93 24.43 12.94
CA THR A 294 5.90 24.41 11.89
C THR A 294 6.43 23.50 10.79
N ILE A 295 5.67 22.47 10.46
CA ILE A 295 5.99 21.50 9.40
C ILE A 295 4.90 21.58 8.35
N SER A 296 5.29 21.57 7.08
CA SER A 296 4.37 21.54 5.95
C SER A 296 4.66 20.26 5.18
N THR A 297 3.68 19.38 5.09
CA THR A 297 3.70 18.15 4.29
C THR A 297 2.67 18.25 3.18
N ASN A 298 2.55 17.22 2.35
CA ASN A 298 1.50 17.14 1.34
C ASN A 298 0.09 17.10 1.95
N PHE A 299 -0.06 16.53 3.15
CA PHE A 299 -1.33 16.48 3.86
C PHE A 299 -1.75 17.82 4.48
N GLY A 300 -0.80 18.65 4.88
CA GLY A 300 -1.09 20.00 5.34
C GLY A 300 0.00 20.68 6.16
N GLU A 301 -0.34 21.84 6.72
CA GLU A 301 0.53 22.57 7.64
C GLU A 301 0.18 22.26 9.10
N PHE A 302 1.19 21.88 9.88
CA PHE A 302 1.07 21.58 11.30
C PHE A 302 1.84 22.62 12.13
N GLU A 303 1.20 23.14 13.18
CA GLU A 303 1.81 24.06 14.14
C GLU A 303 2.02 23.40 15.49
N ASN A 304 2.96 23.95 16.27
CA ASN A 304 3.29 23.47 17.61
C ASN A 304 3.88 22.06 17.64
N VAL A 305 4.51 21.65 16.53
CA VAL A 305 5.08 20.32 16.34
C VAL A 305 6.27 20.09 17.27
N LEU A 306 6.30 18.90 17.86
CA LEU A 306 7.42 18.36 18.62
C LEU A 306 8.30 17.55 17.67
N LYS A 307 9.61 17.71 17.75
CA LYS A 307 10.60 16.95 16.97
C LYS A 307 11.46 16.11 17.92
N THR A 308 11.50 14.80 17.74
CA THR A 308 12.47 13.91 18.39
C THR A 308 13.55 13.47 17.41
N LEU A 309 14.70 13.10 17.96
CA LEU A 309 15.73 12.31 17.30
C LEU A 309 15.69 10.93 17.97
N ASP A 310 15.43 9.90 17.18
CA ASP A 310 15.29 8.52 17.59
C ASP A 310 16.50 7.74 17.07
N PHE A 311 17.09 6.90 17.92
CA PHE A 311 18.31 6.14 17.60
C PHE A 311 18.51 4.98 18.59
N THR A 312 19.37 4.03 18.21
CA THR A 312 19.68 2.87 19.04
C THR A 312 21.18 2.61 19.11
N GLN A 313 21.63 1.93 20.18
CA GLN A 313 23.02 1.46 20.26
C GLN A 313 23.26 0.19 19.43
N LEU A 314 22.20 -0.49 19.00
CA LEU A 314 22.27 -1.67 18.14
C LEU A 314 22.69 -1.28 16.71
N GLU A 315 22.24 -0.12 16.26
CA GLU A 315 22.49 0.47 14.95
C GLU A 315 23.06 1.89 15.12
N PRO A 316 24.35 2.01 15.51
CA PRO A 316 24.91 3.26 16.00
C PRO A 316 25.07 4.36 14.94
N ASP A 317 24.91 4.02 13.67
CA ASP A 317 25.10 4.91 12.53
C ASP A 317 23.77 5.28 11.84
N THR A 318 22.64 4.80 12.36
CA THR A 318 21.29 5.03 11.86
C THR A 318 20.51 5.91 12.84
N PHE A 319 19.86 6.95 12.32
CA PHE A 319 19.08 7.89 13.10
C PHE A 319 17.78 8.22 12.36
N ALA A 320 16.74 8.55 13.11
CA ALA A 320 15.49 9.06 12.55
C ALA A 320 15.05 10.34 13.26
N TYR A 321 14.47 11.28 12.54
CA TYR A 321 13.70 12.37 13.15
C TYR A 321 12.21 12.07 13.05
N LYS A 322 11.51 12.07 14.19
CA LYS A 322 10.04 11.97 14.21
C LYS A 322 9.41 13.30 14.59
N TYR A 323 8.32 13.66 13.90
CA TYR A 323 7.62 14.92 14.07
C TYR A 323 6.18 14.67 14.52
N TYR A 324 5.81 15.19 15.68
CA TYR A 324 4.53 14.95 16.31
C TYR A 324 3.67 16.21 16.37
N ALA A 325 2.49 16.19 15.77
CA ALA A 325 1.53 17.29 15.81
C ALA A 325 0.50 17.08 16.93
N PRO A 326 0.12 18.17 17.65
CA PRO A 326 -0.87 18.06 18.72
C PRO A 326 -2.22 17.52 18.25
N GLY A 327 -2.73 16.50 18.93
CA GLY A 327 -4.02 15.87 18.66
C GLY A 327 -4.03 14.87 17.51
N ILE A 328 -2.88 14.63 16.87
CA ILE A 328 -2.75 13.69 15.75
C ILE A 328 -1.74 12.59 16.10
N GLY A 329 -0.56 12.94 16.60
CA GLY A 329 0.55 11.99 16.70
C GLY A 329 1.62 12.30 15.67
N THR A 330 2.31 11.27 15.17
CA THR A 330 3.31 11.40 14.11
C THR A 330 2.68 11.95 12.83
N VAL A 331 3.34 12.93 12.22
CA VAL A 331 2.93 13.55 10.94
C VAL A 331 3.99 13.48 9.86
N LEU A 332 5.24 13.23 10.25
CA LEU A 332 6.41 13.11 9.38
C LEU A 332 7.48 12.32 10.12
N GLU A 333 8.17 11.44 9.41
CA GLU A 333 9.42 10.81 9.81
C GLU A 333 10.50 11.11 8.75
N GLU A 334 11.76 11.24 9.17
CA GLU A 334 12.93 11.32 8.30
C GLU A 334 13.89 10.23 8.79
N GLU A 335 14.06 9.15 8.04
CA GLU A 335 14.80 7.95 8.46
C GLU A 335 16.13 7.78 7.71
N GLY A 336 16.95 6.82 8.15
CA GLY A 336 18.25 6.52 7.55
C GLY A 336 19.27 7.67 7.63
N ILE A 337 19.12 8.57 8.59
CA ILE A 337 19.97 9.76 8.68
C ILE A 337 21.39 9.37 9.12
N THR A 338 22.40 9.64 8.30
CA THR A 338 23.80 9.32 8.63
C THR A 338 24.42 10.30 9.65
N GLU A 339 25.55 9.94 10.28
CA GLU A 339 26.25 10.75 11.32
C GLU A 339 26.52 12.23 10.94
N ASN A 340 26.53 12.58 9.65
CA ASN A 340 26.72 13.96 9.17
C ASN A 340 25.42 14.77 9.07
N GLY A 341 24.26 14.14 9.23
CA GLY A 341 22.92 14.74 9.24
C GLY A 341 22.52 15.38 7.91
N ALA A 342 23.04 14.87 6.79
CA ALA A 342 22.90 15.48 5.46
C ALA A 342 22.02 14.68 4.50
N GLU A 343 21.91 13.37 4.68
CA GLU A 343 21.17 12.46 3.79
C GLU A 343 20.06 11.81 4.61
N VAL A 344 18.84 11.85 4.09
CA VAL A 344 17.64 11.18 4.61
C VAL A 344 17.34 10.08 3.59
N GLU A 345 17.28 8.83 4.03
CA GLU A 345 17.05 7.69 3.14
C GLU A 345 15.59 7.62 2.71
N ILE A 346 14.67 7.89 3.63
CA ILE A 346 13.24 7.91 3.37
C ILE A 346 12.56 8.90 4.29
N SER A 347 11.48 9.53 3.82
CA SER A 347 10.68 10.44 4.64
C SER A 347 9.19 10.11 4.59
N PRO A 348 8.72 9.15 5.40
CA PRO A 348 7.29 8.86 5.50
C PRO A 348 6.49 10.05 6.00
N GLU A 349 5.53 10.52 5.19
CA GLU A 349 4.59 11.58 5.56
C GLU A 349 3.21 11.00 5.88
N LEU A 350 2.50 11.58 6.84
CA LEU A 350 1.09 11.25 7.04
C LEU A 350 0.30 11.65 5.79
N VAL A 351 -0.41 10.71 5.18
CA VAL A 351 -1.24 10.92 3.98
C VAL A 351 -2.73 10.83 4.25
N SER A 352 -3.15 10.12 5.31
CA SER A 352 -4.57 10.05 5.66
C SER A 352 -4.81 9.81 7.16
N ILE A 353 -5.97 10.28 7.64
CA ILE A 353 -6.52 9.95 8.95
C ILE A 353 -7.97 9.52 8.75
N SER A 354 -8.34 8.35 9.26
CA SER A 354 -9.73 7.90 9.30
C SER A 354 -10.11 7.39 10.70
N GLU A 355 -11.41 7.35 10.99
CA GLU A 355 -11.95 6.84 12.24
C GLU A 355 -13.07 5.83 11.94
N ILE A 356 -12.93 4.61 12.44
CA ILE A 356 -13.87 3.53 12.17
C ILE A 356 -14.36 2.91 13.49
N PRO A 357 -15.69 3.01 13.79
CA PRO A 357 -16.24 2.51 15.04
C PRO A 357 -16.35 0.98 15.07
N ASN A 358 -15.85 0.36 16.15
CA ASN A 358 -16.01 -1.06 16.51
C ASN A 358 -15.62 -2.09 15.44
N ILE A 359 -14.59 -1.81 14.64
CA ILE A 359 -14.06 -2.78 13.67
C ILE A 359 -12.92 -3.61 14.27
N THR A 360 -12.94 -4.91 14.01
CA THR A 360 -11.81 -5.80 14.24
C THR A 360 -10.98 -5.84 12.97
N LEU A 361 -9.74 -5.38 13.02
CA LEU A 361 -8.82 -5.54 11.91
C LEU A 361 -8.16 -6.94 12.04
N PRO A 362 -8.38 -7.87 11.10
CA PRO A 362 -7.81 -9.20 11.17
C PRO A 362 -6.28 -9.13 11.08
N ALA A 363 -5.57 -9.71 12.05
CA ALA A 363 -4.11 -9.75 12.04
C ALA A 363 -3.56 -11.10 11.60
N LEU A 364 -3.08 -11.13 10.36
CA LEU A 364 -2.54 -12.33 9.71
C LEU A 364 -1.35 -12.89 10.49
N SER A 365 -0.52 -12.01 11.05
CA SER A 365 0.66 -12.32 11.88
C SER A 365 0.38 -13.24 13.06
N THR A 366 -0.75 -13.02 13.73
CA THR A 366 -1.14 -13.79 14.93
C THR A 366 -1.97 -15.03 14.60
N ALA A 367 -2.45 -15.13 13.36
CA ALA A 367 -3.24 -16.25 12.89
C ALA A 367 -2.34 -17.47 12.68
N THR A 368 -2.77 -18.62 13.21
CA THR A 368 -2.07 -19.88 13.00
C THR A 368 -2.77 -20.67 11.90
N PHE A 369 -2.04 -21.03 10.85
CA PHE A 369 -2.55 -21.80 9.72
C PHE A 369 -2.04 -23.25 9.76
N GLU A 370 -2.95 -24.21 9.92
CA GLU A 370 -2.65 -25.64 9.83
C GLU A 370 -3.64 -26.32 8.88
N ASN A 371 -3.15 -26.89 7.77
CA ASN A 371 -4.00 -27.42 6.68
C ASN A 371 -5.00 -26.35 6.18
N SER A 372 -4.54 -25.12 6.00
CA SER A 372 -5.35 -23.93 5.76
C SER A 372 -6.29 -23.97 4.55
N ALA A 373 -6.01 -24.81 3.55
CA ALA A 373 -6.90 -25.03 2.41
C ALA A 373 -8.05 -26.04 2.68
N GLU A 374 -8.13 -26.61 3.89
CA GLU A 374 -9.25 -27.43 4.37
C GLU A 374 -10.25 -26.56 5.16
N ILE A 375 -11.12 -25.87 4.43
CA ILE A 375 -12.06 -24.91 5.02
C ILE A 375 -13.32 -25.64 5.49
N THR A 376 -13.43 -25.77 6.80
CA THR A 376 -14.47 -26.50 7.55
C THR A 376 -15.35 -25.59 8.40
N ASN A 377 -15.23 -24.27 8.25
CA ASN A 377 -16.06 -23.27 8.93
C ASN A 377 -17.54 -23.62 8.78
N LEU A 378 -18.30 -23.43 9.88
CA LEU A 378 -19.69 -23.84 9.96
C LEU A 378 -20.57 -23.14 8.90
N TYR A 379 -20.32 -21.86 8.65
CA TYR A 379 -21.13 -21.02 7.76
C TYR A 379 -20.50 -20.84 6.37
N PHE A 380 -19.21 -21.14 6.21
CA PHE A 380 -18.49 -21.03 4.94
C PHE A 380 -17.67 -22.29 4.59
N PRO A 381 -18.27 -23.49 4.51
CA PRO A 381 -17.52 -24.72 4.24
C PRO A 381 -17.17 -24.86 2.75
N LEU A 382 -15.88 -24.92 2.42
CA LEU A 382 -15.41 -25.07 1.03
C LEU A 382 -14.81 -26.47 0.81
N ASN A 383 -15.70 -27.45 0.56
CA ASN A 383 -15.29 -28.82 0.21
C ASN A 383 -14.97 -28.92 -1.28
N PRO A 384 -13.75 -29.34 -1.69
CA PRO A 384 -13.40 -29.50 -3.10
C PRO A 384 -14.37 -30.39 -3.89
N GLY A 385 -14.70 -29.95 -5.11
CA GLY A 385 -15.70 -30.56 -5.97
C GLY A 385 -17.14 -30.11 -5.70
N THR A 386 -17.37 -29.25 -4.70
CA THR A 386 -18.69 -28.66 -4.48
C THR A 386 -18.95 -27.59 -5.54
N PHE A 387 -20.09 -27.70 -6.19
CA PHE A 387 -20.56 -26.81 -7.23
C PHE A 387 -21.90 -26.19 -6.83
N PHE A 388 -21.92 -24.87 -6.70
CA PHE A 388 -23.09 -24.07 -6.36
C PHE A 388 -23.61 -23.38 -7.62
N VAL A 389 -24.93 -23.27 -7.71
CA VAL A 389 -25.59 -22.46 -8.73
C VAL A 389 -26.55 -21.52 -8.01
N TYR A 390 -26.38 -20.23 -8.24
CA TYR A 390 -27.29 -19.20 -7.78
C TYR A 390 -28.03 -18.58 -8.97
N ALA A 391 -29.23 -18.07 -8.71
CA ALA A 391 -30.02 -17.34 -9.66
C ALA A 391 -30.36 -15.97 -9.08
N GLY A 392 -30.01 -14.93 -9.85
CA GLY A 392 -30.33 -13.54 -9.59
C GLY A 392 -31.66 -13.11 -10.21
N GLU A 393 -31.85 -11.80 -10.31
CA GLU A 393 -32.95 -11.23 -11.08
C GLU A 393 -32.74 -11.47 -12.61
N ASP A 394 -33.85 -11.40 -13.36
CA ASP A 394 -33.88 -11.62 -14.82
C ASP A 394 -33.18 -12.88 -15.34
N THR A 395 -32.02 -12.74 -16.00
CA THR A 395 -31.25 -13.83 -16.62
C THR A 395 -29.91 -14.08 -15.92
N GLN A 396 -29.65 -13.39 -14.80
CA GLN A 396 -28.41 -13.52 -14.05
C GLN A 396 -28.30 -14.90 -13.37
N ARG A 397 -27.14 -15.52 -13.54
CA ARG A 397 -26.78 -16.82 -12.96
C ARG A 397 -25.32 -16.76 -12.54
N GLN A 398 -25.05 -17.22 -11.33
CA GLN A 398 -23.70 -17.36 -10.80
C GLN A 398 -23.39 -18.85 -10.59
N GLU A 399 -22.17 -19.27 -10.92
CA GLU A 399 -21.68 -20.63 -10.77
C GLU A 399 -20.39 -20.64 -9.95
N ILE A 400 -20.43 -21.22 -8.75
CA ILE A 400 -19.25 -21.32 -7.87
C ILE A 400 -18.76 -22.76 -7.82
N LEU A 401 -17.49 -22.97 -8.13
CA LEU A 401 -16.79 -24.24 -8.02
C LEU A 401 -15.69 -24.14 -6.97
N VAL A 402 -15.82 -24.91 -5.89
CA VAL A 402 -14.70 -25.17 -4.99
C VAL A 402 -13.74 -26.14 -5.67
N THR A 403 -12.59 -25.67 -6.10
CA THR A 403 -11.64 -26.49 -6.87
C THR A 403 -10.81 -27.39 -5.95
N ASN A 404 -10.08 -28.35 -6.54
CA ASN A 404 -9.02 -29.08 -5.85
C ASN A 404 -7.69 -28.32 -5.81
N ASP A 405 -7.59 -27.23 -6.55
CA ASP A 405 -6.37 -26.45 -6.67
C ASP A 405 -6.15 -25.59 -5.41
N THR A 406 -4.88 -25.31 -5.17
CA THR A 406 -4.42 -24.49 -4.06
C THR A 406 -3.39 -23.50 -4.59
N ARG A 407 -3.38 -22.29 -4.05
CA ARG A 407 -2.35 -21.28 -4.31
C ARG A 407 -1.61 -20.99 -3.01
N ASN A 408 -0.34 -20.65 -3.06
CA ASN A 408 0.37 -20.14 -1.90
C ASN A 408 0.40 -18.61 -2.02
N ILE A 409 -0.07 -17.92 -0.98
CA ILE A 409 -0.07 -16.45 -0.88
C ILE A 409 0.44 -16.13 0.52
N LEU A 410 1.50 -15.32 0.63
CA LEU A 410 2.15 -14.99 1.90
C LEU A 410 2.47 -16.24 2.76
N GLY A 411 2.91 -17.33 2.12
CA GLY A 411 3.22 -18.61 2.80
C GLY A 411 2.01 -19.46 3.15
N ILE A 412 0.81 -18.91 3.05
CA ILE A 412 -0.43 -19.57 3.42
C ILE A 412 -0.97 -20.33 2.21
N THR A 413 -1.22 -21.62 2.40
CA THR A 413 -1.83 -22.45 1.35
C THR A 413 -3.33 -22.18 1.32
N THR A 414 -3.80 -21.52 0.28
CA THR A 414 -5.21 -21.16 0.07
C THR A 414 -5.93 -22.20 -0.77
N ARG A 415 -7.24 -22.32 -0.58
CA ARG A 415 -8.18 -23.01 -1.46
C ARG A 415 -8.58 -22.08 -2.59
N VAL A 416 -8.38 -22.51 -3.83
CA VAL A 416 -8.87 -21.78 -5.00
C VAL A 416 -10.36 -22.09 -5.20
N VAL A 417 -11.19 -21.05 -5.19
CA VAL A 417 -12.62 -21.13 -5.53
C VAL A 417 -12.83 -20.33 -6.80
N ARG A 418 -13.47 -20.94 -7.80
CA ARG A 418 -13.79 -20.26 -9.05
C ARG A 418 -15.25 -19.87 -9.07
N GLU A 419 -15.51 -18.61 -9.25
CA GLU A 419 -16.81 -18.02 -9.48
C GLU A 419 -16.94 -17.61 -10.95
N GLN A 420 -18.16 -17.70 -11.48
CA GLN A 420 -18.47 -17.25 -12.83
C GLN A 420 -19.87 -16.64 -12.86
N GLU A 421 -19.94 -15.42 -13.34
CA GLU A 421 -21.17 -14.64 -13.46
C GLU A 421 -21.67 -14.63 -14.90
N PHE A 422 -22.97 -14.78 -15.08
CA PHE A 422 -23.57 -14.83 -16.41
C PHE A 422 -24.86 -14.02 -16.47
N ALA A 423 -24.99 -13.09 -17.42
CA ALA A 423 -26.28 -12.58 -17.89
C ALA A 423 -26.59 -13.07 -19.31
N ASP A 424 -27.87 -13.33 -19.60
CA ASP A 424 -28.35 -13.82 -20.90
C ASP A 424 -27.64 -15.09 -21.44
N ASN A 425 -27.00 -15.86 -20.55
CA ASN A 425 -26.12 -17.01 -20.82
C ASN A 425 -24.76 -16.67 -21.47
N MET A 426 -24.35 -15.40 -21.46
CA MET A 426 -22.97 -14.98 -21.73
C MET A 426 -22.21 -14.90 -20.40
N LEU A 427 -20.91 -15.18 -20.41
CA LEU A 427 -20.05 -15.07 -19.23
C LEU A 427 -19.61 -13.62 -19.13
N GLU A 428 -19.99 -12.92 -18.07
CA GLU A 428 -19.66 -11.50 -17.86
C GLU A 428 -18.43 -11.35 -16.97
N GLU A 429 -18.25 -12.23 -15.98
CA GLU A 429 -17.09 -12.20 -15.08
C GLU A 429 -16.66 -13.63 -14.71
N SER A 430 -15.36 -13.83 -14.50
CA SER A 430 -14.80 -15.07 -13.94
C SER A 430 -13.75 -14.77 -12.90
N THR A 431 -14.08 -15.04 -11.64
CA THR A 431 -13.22 -14.71 -10.50
C THR A 431 -12.63 -15.94 -9.84
N LEU A 432 -11.35 -15.89 -9.47
CA LEU A 432 -10.67 -16.89 -8.64
C LEU A 432 -10.40 -16.31 -7.26
N TYR A 433 -11.14 -16.76 -6.25
CA TYR A 433 -10.91 -16.40 -4.87
C TYR A 433 -9.89 -17.32 -4.19
N TYR A 434 -9.09 -16.74 -3.29
CA TYR A 434 -8.07 -17.46 -2.53
C TYR A 434 -8.39 -17.45 -1.03
N TYR A 435 -9.08 -18.49 -0.57
CA TYR A 435 -9.49 -18.58 0.83
C TYR A 435 -8.56 -19.43 1.69
N ALA A 436 -8.37 -19.08 2.95
CA ALA A 436 -7.67 -19.92 3.93
C ALA A 436 -8.41 -19.95 5.26
N GLN A 437 -8.35 -21.07 5.99
CA GLN A 437 -8.87 -21.13 7.35
C GLN A 437 -7.74 -21.25 8.37
N ASP A 438 -7.79 -20.42 9.41
CA ASP A 438 -6.89 -20.52 10.56
C ASP A 438 -7.38 -21.57 11.59
N THR A 439 -6.56 -21.82 12.61
CA THR A 439 -6.88 -22.79 13.67
C THR A 439 -7.98 -22.34 14.64
N GLU A 440 -8.33 -21.05 14.65
CA GLU A 440 -9.48 -20.53 15.41
C GLU A 440 -10.80 -20.70 14.66
N GLY A 441 -10.71 -20.99 13.36
CA GLY A 441 -11.83 -21.26 12.47
C GLY A 441 -12.22 -20.06 11.61
N ASN A 442 -11.49 -18.94 11.67
CA ASN A 442 -11.73 -17.79 10.81
C ASN A 442 -11.34 -18.16 9.38
N VAL A 443 -12.18 -17.78 8.43
CA VAL A 443 -11.91 -17.91 6.99
C VAL A 443 -11.47 -16.55 6.48
N TRP A 444 -10.25 -16.53 5.97
CA TRP A 444 -9.55 -15.40 5.40
C TRP A 444 -9.75 -15.36 3.89
N LEU A 445 -9.89 -14.17 3.34
CA LEU A 445 -9.76 -13.88 1.90
C LEU A 445 -8.37 -13.27 1.68
N LEU A 446 -7.51 -13.95 0.91
CA LEU A 446 -6.14 -13.52 0.64
C LEU A 446 -5.96 -12.93 -0.76
N GLY A 447 -7.07 -12.67 -1.45
CA GLY A 447 -7.06 -12.07 -2.78
C GLY A 447 -8.04 -12.74 -3.73
N GLU A 448 -8.13 -12.13 -4.90
CA GLU A 448 -8.90 -12.60 -6.02
C GLU A 448 -8.20 -12.31 -7.36
N THR A 449 -8.54 -13.09 -8.38
CA THR A 449 -8.13 -12.80 -9.76
C THR A 449 -9.38 -12.73 -10.59
N VAL A 450 -9.71 -11.53 -11.06
CA VAL A 450 -10.93 -11.21 -11.80
C VAL A 450 -10.60 -11.16 -13.29
N ILE A 451 -11.54 -11.61 -14.10
CA ILE A 451 -11.55 -11.32 -15.53
C ILE A 451 -12.98 -10.94 -15.90
N GLU A 452 -13.20 -9.70 -16.28
CA GLU A 452 -14.44 -9.20 -16.86
C GLU A 452 -14.45 -9.43 -18.39
N TYR A 453 -15.63 -9.57 -18.96
CA TYR A 453 -15.84 -9.85 -20.39
C TYR A 453 -16.92 -8.93 -20.97
N GLU A 454 -16.53 -8.08 -21.92
CA GLU A 454 -17.46 -7.23 -22.65
C GLU A 454 -17.81 -7.78 -24.04
N TYR A 455 -19.09 -7.70 -24.42
CA TYR A 455 -19.59 -8.19 -25.71
C TYR A 455 -20.37 -7.12 -26.47
N ASP A 456 -20.38 -7.22 -27.81
CA ASP A 456 -21.21 -6.35 -28.65
C ASP A 456 -22.68 -6.81 -28.70
N GLU A 457 -23.53 -6.04 -29.40
CA GLU A 457 -24.96 -6.37 -29.59
C GLU A 457 -25.18 -7.70 -30.34
N GLU A 458 -24.16 -8.19 -31.07
CA GLU A 458 -24.17 -9.46 -31.79
C GLU A 458 -23.72 -10.65 -30.92
N GLY A 459 -23.16 -10.39 -29.74
CA GLY A 459 -22.63 -11.37 -28.80
C GLY A 459 -21.19 -11.80 -29.11
N ASP A 460 -20.45 -11.02 -29.89
CA ASP A 460 -19.01 -11.21 -30.11
C ASP A 460 -18.22 -10.48 -29.00
N LEU A 461 -17.21 -11.15 -28.45
CA LEU A 461 -16.34 -10.59 -27.39
C LEU A 461 -15.55 -9.40 -27.94
N ILE A 462 -15.60 -8.27 -27.23
CA ILE A 462 -14.90 -7.03 -27.55
C ILE A 462 -13.60 -6.95 -26.74
N GLU A 463 -13.71 -7.08 -25.42
CA GLU A 463 -12.66 -6.73 -24.46
C GLU A 463 -12.71 -7.65 -23.23
N THR A 464 -11.57 -7.76 -22.55
CA THR A 464 -11.46 -8.37 -21.23
C THR A 464 -10.63 -7.46 -20.34
N ASP A 465 -11.05 -7.29 -19.10
CA ASP A 465 -10.39 -6.48 -18.08
C ASP A 465 -10.05 -7.36 -16.87
N ASP A 466 -8.85 -7.20 -16.30
CA ASP A 466 -8.40 -7.90 -15.10
C ASP A 466 -7.92 -6.96 -13.99
N SER A 467 -8.19 -5.65 -14.13
CA SER A 467 -7.73 -4.58 -13.23
C SER A 467 -8.29 -4.66 -11.81
N ASP A 468 -9.40 -5.36 -11.59
CA ASP A 468 -9.98 -5.59 -10.25
C ASP A 468 -9.32 -6.75 -9.48
N SER A 469 -8.32 -7.41 -10.06
CA SER A 469 -7.55 -8.45 -9.37
C SER A 469 -6.70 -7.86 -8.25
N TRP A 470 -6.61 -8.56 -7.11
CA TRP A 470 -5.71 -8.18 -6.02
C TRP A 470 -5.22 -9.40 -5.25
N LEU A 471 -4.05 -9.28 -4.63
CA LEU A 471 -3.52 -10.29 -3.73
C LEU A 471 -3.07 -9.63 -2.43
N ALA A 472 -3.24 -10.35 -1.33
CA ALA A 472 -2.74 -9.91 -0.04
C ALA A 472 -1.22 -9.69 -0.09
N GLY A 473 -0.80 -8.50 0.34
CA GLY A 473 0.60 -8.08 0.28
C GLY A 473 1.06 -7.62 -1.11
N GLU A 474 0.15 -7.24 -2.00
CA GLU A 474 0.42 -6.45 -3.22
C GLU A 474 -0.36 -5.12 -3.10
N ASP A 475 0.16 -4.02 -3.63
CA ASP A 475 -0.51 -2.72 -3.73
C ASP A 475 -1.24 -2.27 -2.44
N GLN A 476 -0.57 -2.37 -1.28
CA GLN A 476 -1.11 -2.02 0.05
C GLN A 476 -2.34 -2.84 0.49
N SER A 477 -2.64 -3.95 -0.20
CA SER A 477 -3.80 -4.79 0.09
C SER A 477 -3.58 -5.68 1.32
N ILE A 478 -4.42 -5.49 2.33
CA ILE A 478 -4.52 -6.28 3.56
C ILE A 478 -5.62 -7.34 3.40
N PRO A 479 -5.32 -8.62 3.69
CA PRO A 479 -6.33 -9.66 3.73
C PRO A 479 -7.27 -9.50 4.92
N GLY A 480 -8.55 -9.76 4.71
CA GLY A 480 -9.56 -9.74 5.76
C GLY A 480 -10.19 -11.10 6.02
N PHE A 481 -11.16 -11.12 6.93
CA PHE A 481 -12.03 -12.27 7.16
C PHE A 481 -13.22 -12.21 6.20
N ILE A 482 -13.52 -13.31 5.49
CA ILE A 482 -14.85 -13.47 4.89
C ILE A 482 -15.85 -14.01 5.91
N MET A 483 -15.39 -14.84 6.86
CA MET A 483 -16.25 -15.47 7.86
C MET A 483 -15.50 -15.76 9.18
N PRO A 484 -15.85 -15.14 10.31
CA PRO A 484 -15.28 -15.46 11.62
C PRO A 484 -15.54 -16.92 12.03
N GLY A 485 -14.63 -17.51 12.80
CA GLY A 485 -14.77 -18.85 13.36
C GLY A 485 -15.83 -18.92 14.46
N ASN A 486 -15.99 -17.82 15.21
CA ASN A 486 -16.97 -17.67 16.28
C ASN A 486 -17.71 -16.33 16.12
N PRO A 487 -18.68 -16.24 15.20
CA PRO A 487 -19.35 -14.98 14.90
C PRO A 487 -20.22 -14.50 16.06
N GLU A 488 -20.09 -13.23 16.43
CA GLU A 488 -20.89 -12.57 17.47
C GLU A 488 -21.69 -11.39 16.90
N ILE A 489 -22.96 -11.24 17.30
CA ILE A 489 -23.81 -10.15 16.79
C ILE A 489 -23.19 -8.78 17.12
N GLY A 490 -23.08 -7.93 16.09
CA GLY A 490 -22.46 -6.61 16.13
C GLY A 490 -20.94 -6.63 15.98
N GLN A 491 -20.32 -7.80 15.78
CA GLN A 491 -18.92 -7.89 15.38
C GLN A 491 -18.78 -7.40 13.95
N SER A 492 -17.95 -6.37 13.75
CA SER A 492 -17.53 -5.89 12.43
C SER A 492 -16.07 -6.24 12.16
N TYR A 493 -15.72 -6.48 10.91
CA TYR A 493 -14.37 -6.80 10.45
C TYR A 493 -14.16 -6.39 9.00
N TYR A 494 -12.90 -6.23 8.61
CA TYR A 494 -12.54 -6.09 7.20
C TYR A 494 -12.56 -7.44 6.48
N GLN A 495 -13.06 -7.43 5.25
CA GLN A 495 -13.00 -8.51 4.26
C GLN A 495 -11.81 -8.30 3.31
N ARG A 496 -11.54 -7.04 2.96
CA ARG A 496 -10.37 -6.53 2.24
C ARG A 496 -10.12 -5.10 2.71
N PHE A 497 -8.86 -4.68 2.75
CA PHE A 497 -8.53 -3.27 2.91
C PHE A 497 -7.36 -2.92 1.99
N ALA A 498 -7.50 -1.88 1.18
CA ALA A 498 -6.45 -1.23 0.40
C ALA A 498 -6.73 0.28 0.48
N LEU A 499 -5.76 1.06 0.95
CA LEU A 499 -6.00 2.46 1.28
C LEU A 499 -6.49 3.24 0.06
N ALA A 500 -7.63 3.93 0.19
CA ALA A 500 -8.27 4.71 -0.87
C ALA A 500 -8.78 3.90 -2.09
N GLU A 501 -8.54 2.60 -2.14
CA GLU A 501 -8.95 1.72 -3.23
C GLU A 501 -10.07 0.76 -2.83
N ALA A 502 -9.95 0.09 -1.67
CA ALA A 502 -10.93 -0.88 -1.20
C ALA A 502 -11.05 -0.87 0.34
N GLU A 503 -12.27 -0.87 0.86
CA GLU A 503 -12.51 -0.90 2.30
C GLU A 503 -13.71 -1.80 2.64
N ASP A 504 -13.68 -3.02 2.15
CA ASP A 504 -14.81 -3.96 2.26
C ASP A 504 -14.95 -4.48 3.69
N GLN A 505 -16.14 -4.37 4.25
CA GLN A 505 -16.43 -4.70 5.64
C GLN A 505 -17.64 -5.59 5.78
N GLY A 506 -17.56 -6.55 6.71
CA GLY A 506 -18.68 -7.36 7.16
C GLY A 506 -19.07 -7.03 8.60
N GLU A 507 -20.37 -6.91 8.88
CA GLU A 507 -20.95 -6.88 10.23
C GLU A 507 -21.86 -8.09 10.44
N ILE A 508 -21.61 -8.88 11.49
CA ILE A 508 -22.51 -9.96 11.91
C ILE A 508 -23.82 -9.36 12.43
N PHE A 509 -24.88 -9.40 11.62
CA PHE A 509 -26.13 -8.71 11.90
C PHE A 509 -27.12 -9.59 12.69
N ASP A 510 -27.23 -10.87 12.35
CA ASP A 510 -28.10 -11.84 13.03
C ASP A 510 -27.51 -13.26 12.94
N LEU A 511 -27.82 -14.12 13.91
CA LEU A 511 -27.41 -15.53 13.97
C LEU A 511 -28.60 -16.50 13.85
N ASP A 512 -29.84 -16.01 13.79
CA ASP A 512 -31.04 -16.80 13.55
C ASP A 512 -31.99 -16.08 12.58
N ALA A 513 -31.42 -15.58 11.48
CA ALA A 513 -32.13 -14.84 10.46
C ALA A 513 -33.21 -15.70 9.77
N VAL A 514 -34.26 -15.05 9.30
CA VAL A 514 -35.35 -15.71 8.57
C VAL A 514 -35.36 -15.20 7.15
N ILE A 515 -35.05 -16.08 6.20
CA ILE A 515 -35.13 -15.78 4.76
C ILE A 515 -36.54 -16.11 4.27
N PRO A 516 -37.32 -15.13 3.78
CA PRO A 516 -38.59 -15.42 3.13
C PRO A 516 -38.38 -16.25 1.85
N ASP A 517 -39.24 -17.23 1.61
CA ASP A 517 -39.43 -17.89 0.32
C ASP A 517 -38.28 -18.74 -0.29
N ILE A 518 -37.12 -18.90 0.37
CA ILE A 518 -35.95 -19.66 -0.16
C ILE A 518 -35.73 -21.04 0.49
N GLY A 519 -36.49 -21.39 1.52
CA GLY A 519 -36.43 -22.72 2.13
C GLY A 519 -36.65 -22.69 3.63
N ASN A 520 -36.43 -23.83 4.29
CA ASN A 520 -36.42 -23.90 5.76
C ASN A 520 -34.99 -24.18 6.23
N TYR A 521 -34.16 -23.15 6.24
CA TYR A 521 -32.88 -23.15 6.95
C TYR A 521 -33.12 -22.74 8.41
N ASN A 522 -32.26 -23.20 9.33
CA ASN A 522 -32.33 -22.82 10.75
C ASN A 522 -30.95 -22.32 11.18
N ASN A 523 -30.91 -21.40 12.15
CA ASN A 523 -29.67 -20.75 12.59
C ASN A 523 -28.94 -20.12 11.39
N VAL A 524 -29.66 -19.37 10.55
CA VAL A 524 -29.04 -18.68 9.41
C VAL A 524 -28.30 -17.47 9.97
N LEU A 525 -27.02 -17.38 9.62
CA LEU A 525 -26.21 -16.21 9.91
C LEU A 525 -26.46 -15.17 8.82
N GLN A 526 -26.63 -13.92 9.19
CA GLN A 526 -26.77 -12.78 8.30
C GLN A 526 -25.61 -11.83 8.51
N ILE A 527 -24.87 -11.54 7.45
CA ILE A 527 -23.82 -10.52 7.42
C ILE A 527 -24.38 -9.31 6.68
N LYS A 528 -24.10 -8.11 7.20
CA LYS A 528 -24.21 -6.88 6.43
C LYS A 528 -22.84 -6.59 5.82
N GLU A 529 -22.73 -6.61 4.51
CA GLU A 529 -21.48 -6.29 3.79
C GLU A 529 -21.59 -4.89 3.20
N PHE A 530 -20.57 -4.06 3.37
CA PHE A 530 -20.58 -2.65 2.96
C PHE A 530 -19.16 -2.09 2.82
N SER A 531 -19.03 -1.02 2.04
CA SER A 531 -17.81 -0.23 1.94
C SER A 531 -18.08 1.23 2.32
N PRO A 532 -17.20 1.89 3.10
CA PRO A 532 -17.27 3.33 3.33
C PRO A 532 -16.96 4.15 2.07
N LEU A 533 -16.30 3.55 1.06
CA LEU A 533 -16.06 4.17 -0.24
C LEU A 533 -17.36 4.21 -1.09
N GLU A 534 -18.27 3.29 -0.84
CA GLU A 534 -19.58 3.18 -1.49
C GLU A 534 -20.73 3.24 -0.47
N PRO A 535 -20.90 4.37 0.25
CA PRO A 535 -21.79 4.44 1.41
C PRO A 535 -23.29 4.37 1.08
N ASP A 536 -23.62 4.44 -0.21
CA ASP A 536 -25.00 4.45 -0.70
C ASP A 536 -25.54 3.04 -0.97
N GLU A 537 -24.73 1.99 -0.87
CA GLU A 537 -25.09 0.61 -1.18
C GLU A 537 -24.52 -0.36 -0.13
N PHE A 538 -25.24 -1.44 0.15
CA PHE A 538 -24.79 -2.52 1.02
C PHE A 538 -25.59 -3.79 0.79
N ASP A 539 -24.97 -4.92 1.14
CA ASP A 539 -25.57 -6.24 1.04
C ASP A 539 -25.98 -6.80 2.39
N TYR A 540 -27.06 -7.59 2.35
CA TYR A 540 -27.30 -8.62 3.35
C TYR A 540 -27.06 -9.99 2.73
N VAL A 541 -26.00 -10.66 3.18
CA VAL A 541 -25.64 -12.01 2.76
C VAL A 541 -26.01 -13.01 3.85
N TYR A 542 -26.64 -14.11 3.47
CA TYR A 542 -27.20 -15.09 4.39
C TYR A 542 -26.54 -16.45 4.22
N TYR A 543 -25.99 -16.97 5.32
CA TYR A 543 -25.25 -18.22 5.36
C TYR A 543 -25.97 -19.28 6.20
N ALA A 544 -26.18 -20.46 5.62
CA ALA A 544 -26.76 -21.59 6.31
C ALA A 544 -25.68 -22.57 6.82
N PRO A 545 -25.80 -23.08 8.07
CA PRO A 545 -24.84 -24.01 8.64
C PRO A 545 -24.62 -25.26 7.78
N GLY A 546 -23.37 -25.53 7.44
CA GLY A 546 -22.93 -26.68 6.65
C GLY A 546 -23.25 -26.58 5.16
N VAL A 547 -23.77 -25.45 4.69
CA VAL A 547 -24.10 -25.22 3.28
C VAL A 547 -23.22 -24.11 2.70
N GLY A 548 -23.10 -22.97 3.37
CA GLY A 548 -22.54 -21.77 2.76
C GLY A 548 -23.61 -20.69 2.58
N GLU A 549 -23.35 -19.76 1.66
CA GLU A 549 -24.31 -18.77 1.23
C GLU A 549 -25.57 -19.42 0.66
N VAL A 550 -26.73 -18.85 0.98
CA VAL A 550 -28.04 -19.32 0.51
C VAL A 550 -28.89 -18.22 -0.11
N PHE A 551 -28.60 -16.95 0.20
CA PHE A 551 -29.33 -15.79 -0.29
C PHE A 551 -28.51 -14.53 -0.10
N THR A 552 -28.61 -13.61 -1.05
CA THR A 552 -28.04 -12.26 -1.00
C THR A 552 -29.12 -11.26 -1.39
N GLN A 553 -29.11 -10.11 -0.71
CA GLN A 553 -30.02 -9.00 -0.94
C GLN A 553 -29.25 -7.70 -0.87
N GLU A 554 -29.16 -7.02 -2.01
CA GLU A 554 -28.53 -5.72 -2.15
C GLU A 554 -29.55 -4.61 -1.95
N LEU A 555 -29.18 -3.59 -1.19
CA LEU A 555 -30.02 -2.45 -0.87
C LEU A 555 -29.29 -1.13 -1.16
N ASN A 556 -30.03 -0.19 -1.72
CA ASN A 556 -29.58 1.19 -1.85
C ASN A 556 -29.74 1.98 -0.52
N GLN A 557 -29.32 3.25 -0.54
CA GLN A 557 -29.35 4.17 0.60
C GLN A 557 -30.75 4.38 1.23
N ASP A 558 -31.82 4.17 0.45
CA ASP A 558 -33.21 4.29 0.92
C ASP A 558 -33.72 2.98 1.58
N GLY A 559 -32.90 1.93 1.59
CA GLY A 559 -33.26 0.57 2.03
C GLY A 559 -34.20 -0.12 1.06
N GLU A 560 -34.22 0.29 -0.21
CA GLU A 560 -34.94 -0.40 -1.27
C GLU A 560 -34.05 -1.49 -1.86
N THR A 561 -34.59 -2.71 -1.98
CA THR A 561 -33.89 -3.81 -2.63
C THR A 561 -33.71 -3.52 -4.10
N ILE A 562 -32.46 -3.57 -4.57
CA ILE A 562 -32.08 -3.34 -5.96
C ILE A 562 -31.65 -4.62 -6.66
N PHE A 563 -31.14 -5.61 -5.91
CA PHE A 563 -30.80 -6.92 -6.43
C PHE A 563 -31.03 -8.03 -5.39
N THR A 564 -31.32 -9.25 -5.86
CA THR A 564 -31.33 -10.45 -5.03
C THR A 564 -30.78 -11.64 -5.78
N SER A 565 -30.04 -12.49 -5.09
CA SER A 565 -29.54 -13.77 -5.59
C SER A 565 -29.89 -14.89 -4.62
N SER A 566 -30.26 -16.07 -5.13
CA SER A 566 -30.67 -17.21 -4.29
C SER A 566 -30.07 -18.53 -4.74
N LEU A 567 -29.69 -19.36 -3.77
CA LEU A 567 -29.14 -20.67 -4.04
C LEU A 567 -30.17 -21.59 -4.70
N VAL A 568 -29.87 -22.07 -5.90
CA VAL A 568 -30.71 -22.98 -6.67
C VAL A 568 -30.32 -24.43 -6.42
N SER A 569 -29.02 -24.73 -6.41
CA SER A 569 -28.54 -26.10 -6.21
C SER A 569 -27.11 -26.16 -5.70
N VAL A 570 -26.84 -27.20 -4.91
CA VAL A 570 -25.49 -27.61 -4.51
C VAL A 570 -25.29 -29.04 -4.97
N THR A 571 -24.22 -29.29 -5.74
CA THR A 571 -23.88 -30.62 -6.25
C THR A 571 -22.41 -30.91 -5.99
N ASP A 572 -22.10 -32.14 -5.57
CA ASP A 572 -20.74 -32.66 -5.60
C ASP A 572 -20.47 -33.24 -6.99
N ILE A 573 -19.62 -32.58 -7.78
CA ILE A 573 -19.26 -33.00 -9.14
C ILE A 573 -18.01 -33.90 -9.17
N GLY A 574 -17.45 -34.21 -8.00
CA GLY A 574 -16.16 -34.87 -7.85
C GLY A 574 -15.03 -33.89 -8.15
N GLY A 575 -14.16 -33.67 -7.16
CA GLY A 575 -12.97 -32.84 -7.31
C GLY A 575 -11.95 -33.42 -8.29
#